data_AF-A0A1C6BYI2-F1
#
_entry.id   AF-A0A1C6BYI2-F1
#
_cell.length_a   1.000
_cell.length_b   1.000
_cell.length_c   1.000
_cell.angle_alpha   90.00
_cell.angle_beta   90.00
_cell.angle_gamma   90.00
#
_symmetry.space_group_name_H-M   'P 1'
#
loop_
_entity.id
_entity.type
_entity.pdbx_description
1 polymer ?
#
loop_
_entity_poly.entity_id
_entity_poly.type
_entity_poly.pdbx_seq_one_letter_code
_entity_poly.pdbx_strand_id
1 'polypeptide(L)'
;MGATRPHERPATASTIPKPSAEKMQEIKRPATAPASKVSEPVKTNVIKERPLSSSASDKKATQPAQPVHRQNVEKVVSQETRQNDTKDRRTKVQQTQTVQKNQQTKEKNRSLVTKKGQKKK
;
A
#
# COMPACT_ATOMS: atom_id res chain seq x y z
N MET A 1 34.82 -20.32 34.79
CA MET A 1 35.03 -20.89 33.45
C MET A 1 33.69 -20.89 32.72
N GLY A 2 33.62 -20.29 31.52
CA GLY A 2 32.45 -20.42 30.63
C GLY A 2 31.77 -19.12 30.21
N ALA A 3 32.48 -18.20 29.56
CA ALA A 3 31.86 -17.09 28.84
C ALA A 3 31.55 -17.54 27.40
N THR A 4 30.30 -17.90 27.11
CA THR A 4 29.85 -18.07 25.72
C THR A 4 29.57 -16.70 25.13
N ARG A 5 30.57 -16.15 24.45
CA ARG A 5 30.44 -14.92 23.65
C ARG A 5 29.67 -15.26 22.37
N PRO A 6 28.57 -14.54 22.03
CA PRO A 6 27.91 -14.74 20.75
C PRO A 6 28.88 -14.41 19.61
N HIS A 7 28.92 -15.26 18.58
CA HIS A 7 29.75 -15.04 17.41
C HIS A 7 29.09 -13.96 16.53
N GLU A 8 29.73 -12.79 16.42
CA GLU A 8 29.32 -11.74 15.50
C GLU A 8 29.38 -12.28 14.06
N ARG A 9 28.30 -12.15 13.31
CA ARG A 9 28.32 -12.46 11.87
C ARG A 9 28.82 -11.23 11.11
N PRO A 10 29.68 -11.38 10.09
CA PRO A 10 30.15 -10.25 9.29
C PRO A 10 28.98 -9.57 8.57
N ALA A 11 29.07 -8.25 8.45
CA ALA A 11 28.09 -7.40 7.79
C ALA A 11 27.92 -7.79 6.31
N THR A 12 26.70 -8.11 5.90
CA THR A 12 26.33 -8.12 4.48
C THR A 12 26.41 -6.70 3.96
N ALA A 13 27.37 -6.46 3.08
CA ALA A 13 27.56 -5.20 2.38
C ALA A 13 26.26 -4.72 1.72
N SER A 14 26.04 -3.42 1.84
CA SER A 14 24.97 -2.63 1.23
C SER A 14 24.90 -2.84 -0.29
N THR A 15 23.89 -3.55 -0.79
CA THR A 15 23.52 -3.48 -2.20
C THR A 15 22.72 -2.20 -2.42
N ILE A 16 23.36 -1.20 -3.04
CA ILE A 16 22.71 -0.01 -3.58
C ILE A 16 21.61 -0.48 -4.55
N PRO A 17 20.31 -0.23 -4.32
CA PRO A 17 19.33 -0.48 -5.35
C PRO A 17 19.57 0.53 -6.48
N LYS A 18 19.87 0.03 -7.68
CA LYS A 18 19.84 0.83 -8.91
C LYS A 18 18.46 1.52 -9.00
N PRO A 19 18.37 2.82 -9.35
CA PRO A 19 17.08 3.39 -9.70
C PRO A 19 16.63 2.74 -11.02
N SER A 20 15.56 1.94 -10.97
CA SER A 20 14.86 1.52 -12.19
C SER A 20 14.16 2.75 -12.75
N ALA A 21 14.79 3.38 -13.73
CA ALA A 21 14.15 4.40 -14.55
C ALA A 21 12.93 3.81 -15.28
N GLU A 22 11.91 4.66 -15.40
CA GLU A 22 10.84 4.64 -16.41
C GLU A 22 10.14 3.30 -16.70
N LYS A 23 9.00 3.10 -16.04
CA LYS A 23 7.84 2.55 -16.75
C LYS A 23 6.87 3.70 -17.02
N MET A 24 7.11 4.45 -18.10
CA MET A 24 6.09 5.34 -18.62
C MET A 24 4.88 4.48 -19.00
N GLN A 25 3.74 4.72 -18.36
CA GLN A 25 2.47 4.18 -18.84
C GLN A 25 2.20 4.81 -20.20
N GLU A 26 2.48 4.05 -21.27
CA GLU A 26 2.09 4.41 -22.62
C GLU A 26 0.54 4.37 -22.67
N ILE A 27 -0.09 5.48 -22.31
CA ILE A 27 -1.49 5.75 -22.62
C ILE A 27 -1.56 5.94 -24.14
N LYS A 28 -1.63 4.82 -24.87
CA LYS A 28 -1.87 4.79 -26.31
C LYS A 28 -3.35 4.45 -26.54
N ARG A 29 -4.02 5.39 -27.21
CA ARG A 29 -5.46 5.60 -27.35
C ARG A 29 -6.20 4.48 -28.12
N PRO A 30 -7.54 4.38 -28.04
CA PRO A 30 -8.33 3.36 -28.73
C PRO A 30 -8.53 3.66 -30.22
N ALA A 31 -8.66 2.62 -31.06
CA ALA A 31 -9.01 2.73 -32.49
C ALA A 31 -10.06 1.67 -32.93
N THR A 32 -11.25 2.19 -33.30
CA THR A 32 -12.35 1.79 -34.22
C THR A 32 -12.10 0.59 -35.17
N ALA A 33 -13.01 -0.31 -35.60
CA ALA A 33 -14.45 -0.21 -35.98
C ALA A 33 -15.14 -1.62 -36.16
N PRO A 34 -16.47 -1.70 -36.45
CA PRO A 34 -17.29 -2.92 -36.43
C PRO A 34 -17.39 -3.65 -37.79
N ALA A 35 -17.60 -4.97 -37.77
CA ALA A 35 -18.04 -5.73 -38.95
C ALA A 35 -19.36 -6.42 -38.63
N SER A 36 -20.39 -6.08 -39.40
CA SER A 36 -21.74 -6.64 -39.34
C SER A 36 -22.04 -7.34 -40.66
N LYS A 37 -22.85 -8.41 -40.59
CA LYS A 37 -23.61 -9.09 -41.67
C LYS A 37 -22.76 -10.08 -42.52
N VAL A 38 -23.16 -11.29 -42.93
CA VAL A 38 -24.44 -12.03 -43.06
C VAL A 38 -24.10 -13.54 -43.08
N SER A 39 -24.92 -14.42 -42.49
CA SER A 39 -25.25 -15.74 -43.07
C SER A 39 -26.37 -16.41 -42.27
N GLU A 40 -27.42 -16.86 -42.96
CA GLU A 40 -28.71 -17.38 -42.48
C GLU A 40 -28.64 -18.72 -41.70
N PRO A 41 -29.72 -19.07 -40.96
CA PRO A 41 -29.71 -20.14 -39.98
C PRO A 41 -29.98 -21.50 -40.65
N VAL A 42 -29.10 -22.47 -40.44
CA VAL A 42 -29.33 -23.84 -40.93
C VAL A 42 -29.03 -24.86 -39.84
N LYS A 43 -30.05 -25.70 -39.60
CA LYS A 43 -30.08 -26.97 -38.85
C LYS A 43 -30.23 -26.89 -37.33
N THR A 44 -31.49 -26.75 -36.93
CA THR A 44 -32.22 -27.69 -36.05
C THR A 44 -31.37 -28.57 -35.14
N ASN A 45 -31.31 -28.20 -33.86
CA ASN A 45 -31.52 -29.18 -32.80
C ASN A 45 -32.78 -28.75 -32.08
N VAL A 46 -33.74 -29.67 -32.00
CA VAL A 46 -34.91 -29.60 -31.13
C VAL A 46 -34.41 -29.13 -29.76
N ILE A 47 -34.71 -27.88 -29.44
CA ILE A 47 -34.44 -27.31 -28.13
C ILE A 47 -35.26 -28.19 -27.19
N LYS A 48 -34.56 -29.07 -26.46
CA LYS A 48 -35.12 -29.71 -25.26
C LYS A 48 -35.80 -28.61 -24.49
N GLU A 49 -37.11 -28.79 -24.34
CA GLU A 49 -38.05 -27.90 -23.69
C GLU A 49 -37.38 -26.86 -22.80
N ARG A 50 -37.58 -25.59 -23.16
CA ARG A 50 -37.47 -24.52 -22.19
C ARG A 50 -38.49 -24.82 -21.08
N PRO A 51 -38.10 -25.08 -19.82
CA PRO A 51 -39.11 -25.04 -18.77
C PRO A 51 -39.66 -23.63 -18.77
N LEU A 52 -40.95 -23.49 -19.05
CA LEU A 52 -41.69 -22.24 -18.83
C LEU A 52 -41.90 -22.05 -17.33
N SER A 53 -40.81 -21.99 -16.55
CA SER A 53 -40.88 -21.49 -15.18
C SER A 53 -40.68 -19.99 -15.24
N SER A 54 -41.81 -19.29 -15.21
CA SER A 54 -41.94 -17.88 -14.91
C SER A 54 -41.02 -17.47 -13.75
N SER A 55 -40.39 -16.29 -13.88
CA SER A 55 -39.88 -15.42 -12.80
C SER A 55 -38.96 -16.08 -11.76
N ALA A 56 -37.63 -15.98 -11.87
CA ALA A 56 -36.88 -14.78 -11.48
C ALA A 56 -37.24 -14.26 -10.07
N SER A 57 -37.25 -15.12 -9.05
CA SER A 57 -36.94 -14.70 -7.69
C SER A 57 -36.47 -15.90 -6.88
N ASP A 58 -35.20 -16.24 -7.00
CA ASP A 58 -34.50 -16.58 -5.77
C ASP A 58 -33.09 -16.02 -5.90
N LYS A 59 -32.96 -14.84 -5.28
CA LYS A 59 -31.79 -14.36 -4.56
C LYS A 59 -30.50 -14.85 -5.19
N LYS A 60 -29.68 -13.91 -5.69
CA LYS A 60 -28.24 -14.05 -5.48
C LYS A 60 -28.05 -14.26 -3.97
N ALA A 61 -28.15 -15.51 -3.51
CA ALA A 61 -27.52 -15.94 -2.31
C ALA A 61 -26.06 -15.60 -2.61
N THR A 62 -25.60 -14.48 -2.07
CA THR A 62 -24.19 -14.29 -1.84
C THR A 62 -23.74 -15.63 -1.31
N GLN A 63 -22.91 -16.32 -2.10
CA GLN A 63 -22.30 -17.59 -1.71
C GLN A 63 -21.96 -17.46 -0.22
N PRO A 64 -22.24 -18.45 0.65
CA PRO A 64 -21.80 -18.39 2.03
C PRO A 64 -20.27 -18.45 2.03
N ALA A 65 -19.63 -17.33 1.67
CA ALA A 65 -18.22 -17.09 1.82
C ALA A 65 -18.03 -17.20 3.32
N GLN A 66 -17.37 -18.29 3.71
CA GLN A 66 -17.39 -18.77 5.07
C GLN A 66 -17.15 -17.61 6.04
N PRO A 67 -17.89 -17.51 7.15
CA PRO A 67 -17.73 -16.44 8.13
C PRO A 67 -16.26 -16.21 8.51
N VAL A 68 -15.47 -17.28 8.52
CA VAL A 68 -14.01 -17.28 8.72
C VAL A 68 -13.26 -16.40 7.70
N HIS A 69 -13.59 -16.47 6.41
CA HIS A 69 -12.93 -15.65 5.39
C HIS A 69 -13.21 -14.15 5.62
N ARG A 70 -14.46 -13.77 5.93
CA ARG A 70 -14.83 -12.38 6.23
C ARG A 70 -14.13 -11.87 7.49
N GLN A 71 -14.14 -12.66 8.57
CA GLN A 71 -13.46 -12.32 9.82
C GLN A 71 -11.94 -12.20 9.63
N ASN A 72 -11.34 -13.05 8.79
CA ASN A 72 -9.91 -13.00 8.50
C ASN A 72 -9.54 -11.73 7.74
N VAL A 73 -10.33 -11.33 6.74
CA VAL A 73 -10.13 -10.07 6.01
C VAL A 73 -10.20 -8.88 6.97
N GLU A 74 -11.23 -8.81 7.82
CA GLU A 74 -11.38 -7.73 8.80
C GLU A 74 -10.23 -7.69 9.81
N LYS A 75 -9.75 -8.85 10.28
CA LYS A 75 -8.59 -8.96 11.17
C LYS A 75 -7.30 -8.49 10.49
N VAL A 76 -7.09 -8.85 9.22
CA VAL A 76 -5.92 -8.42 8.44
C VAL A 76 -5.94 -6.90 8.24
N VAL A 77 -7.07 -6.35 7.80
CA VAL A 77 -7.25 -4.90 7.61
C VAL A 77 -7.06 -4.14 8.94
N SER A 78 -7.60 -4.68 10.03
CA SER A 78 -7.43 -4.10 11.37
C SER A 78 -5.97 -4.12 11.84
N GLN A 79 -5.24 -5.19 11.57
CA GLN A 79 -3.81 -5.26 11.90
C GLN A 79 -2.99 -4.27 11.07
N GLU A 80 -3.25 -4.19 9.77
CA GLU A 80 -2.58 -3.23 8.89
C GLU A 80 -2.84 -1.79 9.35
N THR A 81 -4.09 -1.48 9.71
CA THR A 81 -4.46 -0.15 10.22
C THR A 81 -3.69 0.20 11.50
N ARG A 82 -3.58 -0.74 12.46
CA ARG A 82 -2.82 -0.53 13.71
C ARG A 82 -1.32 -0.35 13.46
N GLN A 83 -0.75 -1.09 12.52
CA GLN A 83 0.65 -0.94 12.14
C GLN A 83 0.91 0.43 11.51
N ASN A 84 0.01 0.88 10.63
CA ASN A 84 0.10 2.17 9.97
C ASN A 84 -0.01 3.33 10.97
N ASP A 85 -0.98 3.30 11.89
CA ASP A 85 -1.11 4.31 12.96
C ASP A 85 0.14 4.38 13.84
N THR A 86 0.66 3.22 14.24
CA THR A 86 1.89 3.15 15.06
C THR A 86 3.08 3.76 14.33
N LYS A 87 3.22 3.47 13.03
CA LYS A 87 4.30 4.00 12.19
C LYS A 87 4.16 5.50 11.99
N ASP A 88 2.97 5.99 11.71
CA ASP A 88 2.69 7.42 11.54
C ASP A 88 3.01 8.19 12.83
N ARG A 89 2.45 7.74 13.97
CA ARG A 89 2.70 8.34 15.28
C ARG A 89 4.19 8.37 15.60
N ARG A 90 4.92 7.29 15.36
CA ARG A 90 6.37 7.23 15.60
C ARG A 90 7.13 8.23 14.71
N THR A 91 6.74 8.36 13.45
CA THR A 91 7.38 9.28 12.50
C THR A 91 7.10 10.73 12.89
N LYS A 92 5.83 11.05 13.19
CA LYS A 92 5.41 12.37 13.65
C LYS A 92 6.15 12.80 14.91
N VAL A 93 6.26 11.92 15.91
CA VAL A 93 7.01 12.21 17.15
C VAL A 93 8.48 12.49 16.87
N GLN A 94 9.15 11.66 16.06
CA GLN A 94 10.56 11.86 15.71
C GLN A 94 10.77 13.17 14.94
N GLN A 95 9.90 13.47 13.98
CA GLN A 95 9.97 14.71 13.20
C GLN A 95 9.80 15.93 14.11
N THR A 96 8.75 15.94 14.95
CA THR A 96 8.49 17.06 15.86
C THR A 96 9.63 17.24 16.86
N GLN A 97 10.17 16.16 17.44
CA GLN A 97 11.33 16.23 18.34
C GLN A 97 12.56 16.83 17.64
N THR A 98 12.82 16.44 16.39
CA THR A 98 13.95 16.95 15.60
C THR A 98 13.80 18.44 15.31
N VAL A 99 12.60 18.87 14.92
CA VAL A 99 12.30 20.29 14.65
C VAL A 99 12.51 21.13 15.92
N GLN A 100 11.95 20.70 17.06
CA GLN A 100 12.12 21.40 18.33
C GLN A 100 13.60 21.50 18.75
N LYS A 101 14.34 20.39 18.67
CA LYS A 101 15.77 20.36 19.00
C LYS A 101 16.58 21.31 18.13
N ASN A 102 16.30 21.35 16.83
CA ASN A 102 16.99 22.23 15.89
C ASN A 102 16.67 23.70 16.18
N GLN A 103 15.43 24.03 16.52
CA GLN A 103 15.03 25.38 16.88
C GLN A 103 15.73 25.85 18.16
N GLN A 104 15.71 25.02 19.21
CA GLN A 104 16.43 25.31 20.46
C GLN A 104 17.94 25.52 20.24
N THR A 105 18.55 24.68 19.39
CA THR A 105 19.99 24.77 19.09
C THR A 105 20.33 26.07 18.37
N LYS A 106 19.50 26.49 17.40
CA LYS A 106 19.69 27.76 16.69
C LYS A 106 19.60 28.95 17.64
N GLU A 107 18.60 28.97 18.51
CA GLU A 107 18.41 30.06 19.49
C GLU A 107 19.57 30.12 20.49
N LYS A 108 20.00 28.96 21.01
CA LYS A 108 21.14 28.89 21.93
C LYS A 108 22.41 29.45 21.29
N ASN A 109 22.74 29.05 20.06
CA ASN A 109 23.91 29.55 19.36
C ASN A 109 23.82 31.06 19.08
N ARG A 110 22.65 31.55 18.66
CA ARG A 110 22.42 32.99 18.47
C ARG A 110 22.69 33.77 19.77
N SER A 111 22.19 33.29 20.90
CA SER A 111 22.40 33.93 22.21
C SER A 111 23.87 33.93 22.65
N LEU A 112 24.61 32.87 22.35
CA LEU A 112 26.03 32.77 22.68
C LEU A 112 26.85 33.78 21.87
N VAL A 113 26.57 33.89 20.57
CA VAL A 113 27.24 34.84 19.67
C VAL A 113 27.00 36.28 20.12
N THR A 114 25.75 36.64 20.43
CA THR A 114 25.44 38.01 20.85
C THR A 114 26.05 38.35 22.21
N LYS A 115 26.02 37.43 23.17
CA LYS A 115 26.67 37.62 24.49
C LYS A 115 28.19 37.76 24.36
N LYS A 116 28.85 36.96 23.51
CA LYS A 116 30.30 37.06 23.30
C LYS A 116 30.70 38.33 22.55
N GLY A 117 29.88 38.76 21.59
CA GLY A 117 30.11 39.98 20.80
C GLY A 117 29.98 41.26 21.64
N GLN A 118 29.10 41.29 22.64
CA GLN A 118 28.96 42.42 23.56
C GLN A 118 30.20 42.64 24.44
N LYS A 119 30.93 41.58 24.79
CA LYS A 119 32.12 41.68 25.66
C LYS A 119 33.37 42.23 24.96
N LYS A 120 33.31 42.46 23.65
CA LYS A 120 34.40 43.02 22.82
C LYS A 120 34.20 44.49 22.43
N LYS A 121 33.16 45.14 22.93
CA LYS A 121 32.99 46.61 22.87
C LYS A 121 33.29 47.20 24.24
#